data_AF-A0A356B9K6-F1
#
_entry.id   AF-A0A356B9K6-F1
#
_cell.length_a   1.000
_cell.length_b   1.000
_cell.length_c   1.000
_cell.angle_alpha   90.00
_cell.angle_beta   90.00
_cell.angle_gamma   90.00
#
_symmetry.space_group_name_H-M   'P 1'
#
loop_
_entity.id
_entity.type
_entity.pdbx_description
1 polymer ?
#
loop_
_entity_poly.entity_id
_entity_poly.type
_entity_poly.pdbx_seq_one_letter_code
_entity_poly.pdbx_strand_id
1 'polypeptide(L)'
;MTRITSKVNPRSEDFQKNAAAMQAVVDDLQSKVQQIKLGGGEALIARHTSRGKLFVRDRIQKLLDPGSPFLEIGQFAGWECYEDYVPSAGVVAGIGRVSGVECMIVANDATVKGGTYYPLTVKKHLRAQEIAERCHLPCIYLVDSGGANLPRQDEVFPDKLHFGRIFFNQANMSAKGIPQIAVVMGLCTAGGAYVPAMADESIIVKEQGTIFLAGPPLVKAATGEEVSAEELGGADVHCKISGVADHYALNDEHALQLARNAVSRLNRPAPEPMDIKPAQEPLYDAKELYGIVGTDLRKPFDVKEVIARIVDGSDFDEFKQYYGATLVCGFARIFGYPVGIVANNGILFSESAQKGAHFIELCAQRKIPLLFLQNITGFMVGKKYEAEGIAKHGAKMVMAVSCAKVPKFTVLIGGSYGAGNYGMCGRAYDPTMMWMWPNARISVMG
;
A
#
# COMPACT_ATOMS: atom_id res chain seq x y z
N MET A 1 -36.80 4.34 1.72
CA MET A 1 -35.88 3.88 2.80
C MET A 1 -34.60 3.41 2.11
N THR A 2 -33.44 3.87 2.58
CA THR A 2 -32.11 3.63 1.98
C THR A 2 -31.33 2.49 2.66
N ARG A 3 -31.85 1.95 3.76
CA ARG A 3 -31.25 0.80 4.44
C ARG A 3 -31.41 -0.49 3.64
N ILE A 4 -30.30 -1.20 3.43
CA ILE A 4 -30.33 -2.53 2.82
C ILE A 4 -30.89 -3.53 3.85
N THR A 5 -31.92 -4.28 3.46
CA THR A 5 -32.42 -5.42 4.24
C THR A 5 -31.82 -6.70 3.68
N SER A 6 -30.90 -7.31 4.43
CA SER A 6 -30.23 -8.57 4.08
C SER A 6 -31.24 -9.68 3.83
N LYS A 7 -31.05 -10.42 2.74
CA LYS A 7 -31.79 -11.65 2.40
C LYS A 7 -30.98 -12.91 2.71
N VAL A 8 -29.74 -12.74 3.16
CA VAL A 8 -28.84 -13.84 3.49
C VAL A 8 -29.34 -14.55 4.74
N ASN A 9 -29.37 -15.89 4.69
CA ASN A 9 -29.58 -16.74 5.85
C ASN A 9 -28.24 -17.38 6.28
N PRO A 10 -27.60 -16.88 7.36
CA PRO A 10 -26.34 -17.43 7.86
C PRO A 10 -26.40 -18.89 8.32
N ARG A 11 -27.61 -19.46 8.48
CA ARG A 11 -27.82 -20.86 8.88
C ARG A 11 -28.01 -21.81 7.70
N SER A 12 -28.05 -21.31 6.47
CA SER A 12 -28.20 -22.17 5.30
C SER A 12 -26.93 -22.99 5.04
N GLU A 13 -27.08 -24.22 4.55
CA GLU A 13 -25.95 -25.10 4.22
C GLU A 13 -25.00 -24.45 3.20
N ASP A 14 -25.57 -23.77 2.20
CA ASP A 14 -24.84 -23.01 1.19
C ASP A 14 -23.95 -21.92 1.79
N PHE A 15 -24.49 -21.16 2.75
CA PHE A 15 -23.74 -20.12 3.45
C PHE A 15 -22.61 -20.71 4.29
N GLN A 16 -22.89 -21.78 5.05
CA GLN A 16 -21.88 -22.43 5.89
C GLN A 16 -20.75 -23.04 5.05
N LYS A 17 -21.07 -23.64 3.91
CA LYS A 17 -20.09 -24.18 2.96
C LYS A 17 -19.20 -23.06 2.40
N ASN A 18 -19.79 -21.94 1.98
CA ASN A 18 -19.05 -20.78 1.50
C ASN A 18 -18.14 -20.21 2.60
N ALA A 19 -18.67 -20.08 3.82
CA ALA A 19 -17.93 -19.54 4.96
C ALA A 19 -16.73 -20.40 5.32
N ALA A 20 -16.89 -21.73 5.36
CA ALA A 20 -15.80 -22.67 5.62
C ALA A 20 -14.72 -22.61 4.52
N ALA A 21 -15.13 -22.54 3.25
CA ALA A 21 -14.19 -22.44 2.12
C ALA A 21 -13.42 -21.11 2.12
N MET A 22 -14.08 -20.00 2.45
CA MET A 22 -13.41 -18.71 2.62
C MET A 22 -12.47 -18.72 3.83
N GLN A 23 -12.89 -19.31 4.95
CA GLN A 23 -12.06 -19.42 6.15
C GLN A 23 -10.75 -20.14 5.84
N ALA A 24 -10.79 -21.24 5.08
CA ALA A 24 -9.59 -21.98 4.70
C ALA A 24 -8.55 -21.12 3.93
N VAL A 25 -9.00 -20.25 3.00
CA VAL A 25 -8.08 -19.36 2.26
C VAL A 25 -7.63 -18.15 3.11
N VAL A 26 -8.43 -17.73 4.09
CA VAL A 26 -8.03 -16.73 5.08
C VAL A 26 -6.97 -17.29 6.04
N ASP A 27 -7.13 -18.53 6.49
CA ASP A 27 -6.18 -19.21 7.38
C ASP A 27 -4.83 -19.43 6.68
N ASP A 28 -4.86 -19.85 5.40
CA ASP A 28 -3.66 -19.96 4.56
C ASP A 28 -2.95 -18.60 4.38
N LEU A 29 -3.72 -17.53 4.10
CA LEU A 29 -3.19 -16.16 4.05
C LEU A 29 -2.52 -15.80 5.38
N GLN A 30 -3.19 -16.02 6.51
CA GLN A 30 -2.67 -15.66 7.84
C GLN A 30 -1.40 -16.45 8.17
N SER A 31 -1.36 -17.75 7.87
CA SER A 31 -0.17 -18.60 8.05
C SER A 31 1.05 -18.05 7.31
N LYS A 32 0.89 -17.73 6.01
CA LYS A 32 1.96 -17.13 5.20
C LYS A 32 2.37 -15.76 5.71
N VAL A 33 1.42 -14.95 6.18
CA VAL A 33 1.73 -13.66 6.82
C VAL A 33 2.60 -13.84 8.07
N GLN A 34 2.33 -14.84 8.91
CA GLN A 34 3.19 -15.11 10.07
C GLN A 34 4.61 -15.51 9.64
N GLN A 35 4.75 -16.32 8.59
CA GLN A 35 6.06 -16.67 8.05
C GLN A 35 6.82 -15.45 7.48
N ILE A 36 6.12 -14.57 6.76
CA ILE A 36 6.71 -13.33 6.22
C ILE A 36 7.18 -12.40 7.35
N LYS A 37 6.46 -12.36 8.48
CA LYS A 37 6.82 -11.51 9.61
C LYS A 37 8.13 -11.90 10.29
N LEU A 38 8.63 -13.12 10.08
CA LEU A 38 9.91 -13.60 10.59
C LEU A 38 11.12 -13.10 9.80
N GLY A 39 10.94 -12.24 8.78
CA GLY A 39 12.06 -11.66 8.02
C GLY A 39 12.98 -12.73 7.44
N GLY A 40 14.29 -12.60 7.63
CA GLY A 40 15.29 -13.61 7.23
C GLY A 40 15.23 -14.94 8.03
N GLY A 41 14.36 -15.03 9.03
CA GLY A 41 14.23 -16.18 9.94
C GLY A 41 14.87 -15.91 11.31
N GLU A 42 14.48 -16.70 12.30
CA GLU A 42 14.82 -16.50 13.72
C GLU A 42 16.34 -16.41 13.97
N ALA A 43 17.14 -17.24 13.29
CA ALA A 43 18.59 -17.22 13.44
C ALA A 43 19.22 -15.89 12.96
N LEU A 44 18.70 -15.31 11.86
CA LEU A 44 19.18 -14.03 11.34
C LEU A 44 18.66 -12.85 12.16
N ILE A 45 17.45 -12.94 12.71
CA ILE A 45 16.94 -11.98 13.70
C ILE A 45 17.81 -12.01 14.97
N ALA A 46 18.13 -13.18 15.50
CA ALA A 46 18.98 -13.33 16.69
C ALA A 46 20.39 -12.75 16.44
N ARG A 47 20.97 -13.00 15.25
CA ARG A 47 22.26 -12.41 14.86
C ARG A 47 22.20 -10.90 14.68
N HIS A 48 21.08 -10.36 14.20
CA HIS A 48 20.88 -8.92 14.07
C HIS A 48 20.75 -8.24 15.43
N THR A 49 19.92 -8.83 16.31
CA THR A 49 19.67 -8.31 17.66
C THR A 49 20.86 -8.46 18.60
N SER A 50 21.71 -9.48 18.43
CA SER A 50 22.96 -9.62 19.21
C SER A 50 23.96 -8.49 18.98
N ARG A 51 23.76 -7.66 17.94
CA ARG A 51 24.54 -6.44 17.67
C ARG A 51 23.96 -5.19 18.35
N GLY A 52 22.97 -5.34 19.23
CA GLY A 52 22.28 -4.23 19.91
C GLY A 52 21.24 -3.51 19.05
N LYS A 53 20.93 -4.04 17.85
CA LYS A 53 19.96 -3.48 16.91
C LYS A 53 18.56 -4.03 17.18
N LEU A 54 17.55 -3.18 17.04
CA LEU A 54 16.15 -3.63 17.03
C LEU A 54 15.81 -4.28 15.69
N PHE A 55 14.94 -5.30 15.72
CA PHE A 55 14.38 -5.87 14.51
C PHE A 55 13.46 -4.85 13.81
N VAL A 56 13.35 -4.91 12.48
CA VAL A 56 12.66 -3.89 11.68
C VAL A 56 11.21 -3.66 12.11
N ARG A 57 10.47 -4.72 12.46
CA ARG A 57 9.08 -4.61 12.90
C ARG A 57 8.96 -4.04 14.32
N ASP A 58 9.94 -4.31 15.18
CA ASP A 58 10.03 -3.73 16.53
C ASP A 58 10.36 -2.23 16.45
N ARG A 59 11.21 -1.82 15.50
CA ARG A 59 11.48 -0.40 15.23
C ARG A 59 10.21 0.35 14.83
N ILE A 60 9.43 -0.22 13.91
CA ILE A 60 8.14 0.37 13.51
C ILE A 60 7.20 0.45 14.72
N GLN A 61 7.05 -0.64 15.49
CA GLN A 61 6.17 -0.66 16.65
C GLN A 61 6.55 0.40 17.70
N LYS A 62 7.85 0.59 17.97
CA LYS A 62 8.34 1.61 18.91
C LYS A 62 8.26 3.04 18.37
N LEU A 63 8.27 3.21 17.04
CA LEU A 63 8.10 4.52 16.40
C LEU A 63 6.65 5.01 16.49
N LEU A 64 5.70 4.11 16.30
CA LEU A 64 4.27 4.42 16.29
C LEU A 64 3.77 4.93 17.63
N ASP A 65 2.69 5.72 17.60
CA ASP A 65 1.96 6.09 18.80
C ASP A 65 1.35 4.85 19.47
N PRO A 66 1.30 4.80 20.82
CA PRO A 66 0.71 3.67 21.54
C PRO A 66 -0.73 3.38 21.08
N GLY A 67 -0.97 2.13 20.65
CA GLY A 67 -2.28 1.69 20.15
C GLY A 67 -2.62 2.14 18.72
N SER A 68 -1.71 2.85 18.02
CA SER A 68 -1.93 3.23 16.62
C SER A 68 -2.08 1.99 15.73
N PRO A 69 -3.04 1.96 14.80
CA PRO A 69 -3.04 0.98 13.73
C PRO A 69 -1.82 1.18 12.81
N PHE A 70 -1.44 0.11 12.11
CA PHE A 70 -0.44 0.15 11.05
C PHE A 70 -0.98 -0.56 9.80
N LEU A 71 -1.18 0.21 8.74
CA LEU A 71 -1.62 -0.30 7.45
C LEU A 71 -0.39 -0.67 6.61
N GLU A 72 0.05 -1.93 6.74
CA GLU A 72 1.19 -2.46 5.98
C GLU A 72 0.85 -2.58 4.48
N ILE A 73 1.77 -2.15 3.61
CA ILE A 73 1.64 -2.23 2.16
C ILE A 73 2.57 -3.29 1.58
N GLY A 74 2.07 -4.08 0.62
CA GLY A 74 2.88 -5.07 -0.10
C GLY A 74 3.52 -6.12 0.80
N GLN A 75 2.78 -6.64 1.78
CA GLN A 75 3.27 -7.65 2.74
C GLN A 75 3.81 -8.91 2.02
N PHE A 76 3.14 -9.35 0.95
CA PHE A 76 3.55 -10.47 0.09
C PHE A 76 4.57 -10.12 -1.01
N ALA A 77 5.12 -8.90 -1.01
CA ALA A 77 6.15 -8.56 -1.99
C ALA A 77 7.33 -9.54 -1.89
N GLY A 78 7.84 -10.03 -3.03
CA GLY A 78 8.93 -10.99 -3.07
C GLY A 78 8.56 -12.44 -2.74
N TRP A 79 7.32 -12.73 -2.34
CA TRP A 79 6.87 -14.11 -2.07
C TRP A 79 6.96 -14.97 -3.34
N GLU A 80 7.80 -16.01 -3.31
CA GLU A 80 8.02 -16.96 -4.43
C GLU A 80 8.37 -16.28 -5.77
N CYS A 81 8.93 -15.07 -5.73
CA CYS A 81 9.33 -14.32 -6.94
C CYS A 81 10.79 -14.56 -7.34
N TYR A 82 11.60 -15.08 -6.42
CA TYR A 82 13.03 -15.31 -6.59
C TYR A 82 13.38 -16.69 -6.03
N GLU A 83 14.52 -17.24 -6.47
CA GLU A 83 15.10 -18.44 -5.84
C GLU A 83 15.49 -18.18 -4.37
N ASP A 84 15.93 -16.96 -4.09
CA ASP A 84 16.16 -16.48 -2.73
C ASP A 84 14.82 -16.27 -1.99
N TYR A 85 14.78 -16.61 -0.70
CA TYR A 85 13.69 -16.20 0.18
C TYR A 85 13.83 -14.71 0.54
N VAL A 86 13.00 -13.85 -0.06
CA VAL A 86 13.02 -12.38 0.12
C VAL A 86 11.65 -11.87 0.58
N PRO A 87 11.19 -12.24 1.80
CA PRO A 87 9.87 -11.89 2.28
C PRO A 87 9.71 -10.38 2.40
N SER A 88 8.49 -9.88 2.13
CA SER A 88 8.20 -8.44 2.07
C SER A 88 9.13 -7.65 1.14
N ALA A 89 9.85 -8.32 0.23
CA ALA A 89 10.92 -7.79 -0.60
C ALA A 89 12.04 -7.09 0.21
N GLY A 90 12.32 -7.54 1.44
CA GLY A 90 13.38 -6.96 2.29
C GLY A 90 13.12 -5.54 2.80
N VAL A 91 11.88 -5.06 2.69
CA VAL A 91 11.46 -3.74 3.18
C VAL A 91 10.04 -3.83 3.74
N VAL A 92 9.83 -3.37 4.97
CA VAL A 92 8.50 -3.21 5.56
C VAL A 92 8.08 -1.76 5.35
N ALA A 93 6.91 -1.56 4.73
CA ALA A 93 6.38 -0.22 4.50
C ALA A 93 4.91 -0.16 4.87
N GLY A 94 4.43 1.00 5.31
CA GLY A 94 3.03 1.17 5.69
C GLY A 94 2.73 2.54 6.29
N ILE A 95 1.45 2.76 6.58
CA ILE A 95 0.95 4.01 7.16
C ILE A 95 0.62 3.78 8.64
N GLY A 96 1.09 4.65 9.51
CA GLY A 96 0.70 4.67 10.91
C GLY A 96 0.86 6.05 11.54
N ARG A 97 0.39 6.22 12.76
CA ARG A 97 0.46 7.51 13.47
C ARG A 97 1.75 7.62 14.26
N VAL A 98 2.42 8.76 14.09
CA VAL A 98 3.64 9.14 14.81
C VAL A 98 3.42 10.57 15.30
N SER A 99 3.44 10.78 16.61
CA SER A 99 3.19 12.09 17.22
C SER A 99 1.86 12.71 16.75
N GLY A 100 0.80 11.91 16.59
CA GLY A 100 -0.52 12.33 16.12
C GLY A 100 -0.64 12.50 14.60
N VAL A 101 0.44 12.31 13.84
CA VAL A 101 0.48 12.53 12.38
C VAL A 101 0.53 11.20 11.64
N GLU A 102 -0.33 11.02 10.64
CA GLU A 102 -0.29 9.86 9.74
C GLU A 102 0.93 9.98 8.81
N CYS A 103 1.87 9.04 8.96
CA CYS A 103 3.15 9.03 8.25
C CYS A 103 3.27 7.77 7.41
N MET A 104 3.91 7.90 6.24
CA MET A 104 4.45 6.75 5.50
C MET A 104 5.77 6.35 6.12
N ILE A 105 5.88 5.11 6.58
CA ILE A 105 7.10 4.54 7.13
C ILE A 105 7.64 3.52 6.14
N VAL A 106 8.94 3.59 5.82
CA VAL A 106 9.65 2.64 4.96
C VAL A 106 10.90 2.18 5.69
N ALA A 107 10.98 0.90 6.05
CA ALA A 107 12.01 0.35 6.91
C ALA A 107 12.67 -0.87 6.27
N ASN A 108 13.98 -0.83 6.06
CA ASN A 108 14.72 -1.96 5.51
C ASN A 108 14.84 -3.10 6.54
N ASP A 109 14.68 -4.33 6.06
CA ASP A 109 14.94 -5.52 6.87
C ASP A 109 16.36 -6.04 6.59
N ALA A 110 17.32 -5.66 7.43
CA ALA A 110 18.70 -6.11 7.32
C ALA A 110 18.87 -7.64 7.47
N THR A 111 17.88 -8.34 8.03
CA THR A 111 17.90 -9.81 8.14
C THR A 111 17.62 -10.47 6.80
N VAL A 112 16.94 -9.80 5.87
CA VAL A 112 16.61 -10.33 4.54
C VAL A 112 17.72 -9.97 3.56
N LYS A 113 18.62 -10.92 3.29
CA LYS A 113 19.74 -10.74 2.35
C LYS A 113 20.56 -9.47 2.60
N GLY A 114 20.77 -9.12 3.88
CA GLY A 114 21.51 -7.91 4.29
C GLY A 114 20.79 -6.60 4.00
N GLY A 115 19.46 -6.62 3.82
CA GLY A 115 18.66 -5.47 3.43
C GLY A 115 18.94 -4.98 2.01
N THR A 116 19.53 -5.82 1.15
CA THR A 116 19.87 -5.43 -0.22
C THR A 116 18.63 -5.24 -1.09
N TYR A 117 18.67 -4.28 -2.00
CA TYR A 117 17.56 -3.97 -2.89
C TYR A 117 17.50 -4.93 -4.08
N TYR A 118 16.48 -5.80 -4.05
CA TYR A 118 16.02 -6.56 -5.21
C TYR A 118 15.12 -5.67 -6.08
N PRO A 119 14.81 -6.07 -7.34
CA PRO A 119 13.89 -5.32 -8.19
C PRO A 119 12.54 -5.00 -7.51
N LEU A 120 11.97 -5.97 -6.78
CA LEU A 120 10.73 -5.77 -6.04
C LEU A 120 10.90 -4.92 -4.77
N THR A 121 12.10 -4.81 -4.19
CA THR A 121 12.39 -3.88 -3.10
C THR A 121 12.26 -2.45 -3.60
N VAL A 122 12.87 -2.14 -4.77
CA VAL A 122 12.75 -0.84 -5.42
C VAL A 122 11.29 -0.53 -5.73
N LYS A 123 10.59 -1.46 -6.38
CA LYS A 123 9.17 -1.29 -6.73
C LYS A 123 8.29 -1.04 -5.51
N LYS A 124 8.54 -1.73 -4.38
CA LYS A 124 7.82 -1.53 -3.12
C LYS A 124 8.13 -0.18 -2.48
N HIS A 125 9.41 0.23 -2.45
CA HIS A 125 9.83 1.54 -1.95
C HIS A 125 9.16 2.66 -2.76
N LEU A 126 9.25 2.60 -4.09
CA LEU A 126 8.64 3.61 -4.97
C LEU A 126 7.12 3.65 -4.82
N ARG A 127 6.46 2.49 -4.63
CA ARG A 127 5.02 2.47 -4.35
C ARG A 127 4.68 3.13 -3.01
N ALA A 128 5.52 2.97 -1.99
CA ALA A 128 5.34 3.66 -0.71
C ALA A 128 5.38 5.18 -0.90
N GLN A 129 6.37 5.69 -1.65
CA GLN A 129 6.48 7.11 -1.98
C GLN A 129 5.32 7.63 -2.83
N GLU A 130 4.84 6.84 -3.80
CA GLU A 130 3.69 7.23 -4.63
C GLU A 130 2.42 7.42 -3.78
N ILE A 131 2.21 6.55 -2.77
CA ILE A 131 1.12 6.69 -1.80
C ILE A 131 1.35 7.93 -0.93
N ALA A 132 2.57 8.12 -0.42
CA ALA A 132 2.91 9.24 0.43
C ALA A 132 2.68 10.58 -0.27
N GLU A 133 3.14 10.71 -1.52
CA GLU A 133 2.94 11.90 -2.34
C GLU A 133 1.44 12.17 -2.56
N ARG A 134 0.67 11.14 -2.95
CA ARG A 134 -0.77 11.28 -3.22
C ARG A 134 -1.59 11.65 -2.00
N CYS A 135 -1.26 11.07 -0.85
CA CYS A 135 -1.96 11.30 0.41
C CYS A 135 -1.31 12.43 1.25
N HIS A 136 -0.29 13.11 0.72
CA HIS A 136 0.50 14.12 1.41
C HIS A 136 1.08 13.66 2.76
N LEU A 137 1.47 12.39 2.90
CA LEU A 137 1.99 11.82 4.15
C LEU A 137 3.48 12.14 4.32
N PRO A 138 3.94 12.65 5.49
CA PRO A 138 5.37 12.68 5.80
C PRO A 138 5.99 11.30 5.65
N CYS A 139 7.22 11.27 5.14
CA CYS A 139 7.96 10.03 4.95
C CYS A 139 8.99 9.86 6.08
N ILE A 140 9.03 8.67 6.68
CA ILE A 140 10.07 8.27 7.64
C ILE A 140 10.79 7.04 7.09
N TYR A 141 12.05 7.20 6.73
CA TYR A 141 12.91 6.14 6.20
C TYR A 141 13.78 5.56 7.31
N LEU A 142 13.52 4.33 7.73
CA LEU A 142 14.39 3.58 8.66
C LEU A 142 15.42 2.79 7.83
N VAL A 143 16.56 3.43 7.59
CA VAL A 143 17.58 2.98 6.63
C VAL A 143 18.53 1.99 7.29
N ASP A 144 18.60 0.79 6.70
CA ASP A 144 19.48 -0.30 7.15
C ASP A 144 19.70 -1.30 5.99
N SER A 145 20.49 -0.89 5.00
CA SER A 145 20.63 -1.60 3.73
C SER A 145 22.08 -1.73 3.27
N GLY A 146 22.48 -2.95 2.91
CA GLY A 146 23.78 -3.24 2.32
C GLY A 146 23.97 -2.79 0.86
N GLY A 147 23.00 -2.10 0.26
CA GLY A 147 23.07 -1.61 -1.13
C GLY A 147 22.16 -2.36 -2.10
N ALA A 148 22.52 -2.40 -3.38
CA ALA A 148 21.74 -3.06 -4.44
C ALA A 148 22.08 -4.55 -4.58
N ASN A 149 21.13 -5.37 -5.04
CA ASN A 149 21.39 -6.74 -5.46
C ASN A 149 22.20 -6.74 -6.78
N LEU A 150 23.53 -6.76 -6.67
CA LEU A 150 24.44 -6.65 -7.83
C LEU A 150 24.18 -7.66 -8.96
N PRO A 151 23.81 -8.93 -8.71
CA PRO A 151 23.49 -9.87 -9.79
C PRO A 151 22.29 -9.47 -10.65
N ARG A 152 21.40 -8.58 -10.16
CA ARG A 152 20.21 -8.08 -10.86
C ARG A 152 20.24 -6.57 -11.04
N GLN A 153 21.44 -6.00 -11.14
CA GLN A 153 21.61 -4.54 -11.17
C GLN A 153 20.87 -3.86 -12.35
N ASP A 154 20.72 -4.55 -13.48
CA ASP A 154 20.02 -4.07 -14.68
C ASP A 154 18.51 -3.89 -14.45
N GLU A 155 17.93 -4.64 -13.52
CA GLU A 155 16.54 -4.51 -13.07
C GLU A 155 16.39 -3.60 -11.83
N VAL A 156 17.50 -3.06 -11.32
CA VAL A 156 17.53 -2.24 -10.08
C VAL A 156 18.01 -0.82 -10.34
N PHE A 157 18.86 -0.57 -11.33
CA PHE A 157 19.58 0.70 -11.48
C PHE A 157 19.11 1.61 -12.64
N PRO A 158 19.03 1.15 -13.91
CA PRO A 158 19.08 2.08 -15.05
C PRO A 158 17.76 2.79 -15.43
N ASP A 159 16.61 2.18 -15.21
CA ASP A 159 15.35 2.65 -15.80
C ASP A 159 14.62 3.73 -14.96
N LYS A 160 13.63 4.40 -15.55
CA LYS A 160 12.85 5.49 -14.95
C LYS A 160 12.26 5.14 -13.58
N LEU A 161 11.87 3.89 -13.36
CA LEU A 161 11.26 3.39 -12.12
C LEU A 161 12.23 2.49 -11.33
N HIS A 162 13.53 2.70 -11.51
CA HIS A 162 14.58 2.01 -10.76
C HIS A 162 15.10 2.88 -9.59
N PHE A 163 16.17 2.44 -8.94
CA PHE A 163 16.64 2.92 -7.63
C PHE A 163 16.76 4.44 -7.53
N GLY A 164 17.28 5.11 -8.56
CA GLY A 164 17.43 6.56 -8.60
C GLY A 164 16.11 7.35 -8.50
N ARG A 165 14.97 6.72 -8.81
CA ARG A 165 13.66 7.34 -8.68
C ARG A 165 13.27 7.64 -7.23
N ILE A 166 13.87 6.94 -6.26
CA ILE A 166 13.69 7.19 -4.83
C ILE A 166 14.08 8.64 -4.52
N PHE A 167 15.25 9.08 -4.99
CA PHE A 167 15.80 10.42 -4.74
C PHE A 167 15.01 11.50 -5.47
N PHE A 168 14.62 11.22 -6.72
CA PHE A 168 13.74 12.11 -7.48
C PHE A 168 12.45 12.37 -6.71
N ASN A 169 11.82 11.32 -6.19
CA ASN A 169 10.57 11.44 -5.43
C ASN A 169 10.80 12.19 -4.11
N GLN A 170 11.86 11.88 -3.35
CA GLN A 170 12.20 12.59 -2.10
C GLN A 170 12.31 14.11 -2.34
N ALA A 171 13.10 14.53 -3.32
CA ALA A 171 13.29 15.95 -3.64
C ALA A 171 11.97 16.63 -4.04
N ASN A 172 11.17 15.99 -4.88
CA ASN A 172 9.88 16.56 -5.32
C ASN A 172 8.83 16.60 -4.20
N MET A 173 8.82 15.61 -3.31
CA MET A 173 7.94 15.61 -2.14
C MET A 173 8.34 16.70 -1.14
N SER A 174 9.63 16.84 -0.83
CA SER A 174 10.16 17.93 0.00
C SER A 174 9.78 19.30 -0.58
N ALA A 175 9.97 19.51 -1.89
CA ALA A 175 9.57 20.75 -2.58
C ALA A 175 8.05 21.04 -2.54
N LYS A 176 7.22 20.01 -2.34
CA LYS A 176 5.76 20.13 -2.14
C LYS A 176 5.36 20.34 -0.68
N GLY A 177 6.33 20.47 0.23
CA GLY A 177 6.10 20.57 1.66
C GLY A 177 5.68 19.24 2.31
N ILE A 178 6.02 18.10 1.71
CA ILE A 178 5.83 16.77 2.30
C ILE A 178 7.16 16.36 2.96
N PRO A 179 7.25 16.36 4.30
CA PRO A 179 8.53 16.20 5.00
C PRO A 179 9.18 14.84 4.76
N GLN A 180 10.49 14.84 4.57
CA GLN A 180 11.33 13.66 4.38
C GLN A 180 12.26 13.50 5.58
N ILE A 181 12.08 12.45 6.38
CA ILE A 181 12.90 12.17 7.57
C ILE A 181 13.65 10.85 7.35
N ALA A 182 14.96 10.85 7.56
CA ALA A 182 15.78 9.65 7.49
C ALA A 182 16.36 9.28 8.85
N VAL A 183 16.37 7.98 9.15
CA VAL A 183 16.93 7.40 10.37
C VAL A 183 17.88 6.29 9.96
N VAL A 184 19.18 6.55 9.99
CA VAL A 184 20.24 5.61 9.61
C VAL A 184 20.60 4.75 10.80
N MET A 185 20.16 3.49 10.75
CA MET A 185 20.25 2.52 11.85
C MET A 185 21.14 1.33 11.47
N GLY A 186 22.01 1.50 10.48
CA GLY A 186 22.93 0.47 9.99
C GLY A 186 23.69 0.93 8.75
N LEU A 187 23.97 0.00 7.84
CA LEU A 187 24.69 0.32 6.61
C LEU A 187 23.84 1.21 5.68
N CYS A 188 24.47 2.19 5.06
CA CYS A 188 23.90 3.05 4.03
C CYS A 188 24.98 3.35 2.97
N THR A 189 25.13 2.45 1.99
CA THR A 189 26.24 2.48 1.03
C THR A 189 25.80 2.88 -0.39
N ALA A 190 26.72 3.49 -1.13
CA ALA A 190 26.59 3.85 -2.54
C ALA A 190 25.33 4.68 -2.82
N GLY A 191 24.47 4.23 -3.74
CA GLY A 191 23.24 4.95 -4.04
C GLY A 191 22.36 5.17 -2.79
N GLY A 192 22.35 4.23 -1.84
CA GLY A 192 21.54 4.34 -0.63
C GLY A 192 21.87 5.57 0.21
N ALA A 193 23.11 6.06 0.13
CA ALA A 193 23.59 7.23 0.87
C ALA A 193 22.80 8.52 0.57
N TYR A 194 22.13 8.59 -0.59
CA TYR A 194 21.29 9.74 -0.91
C TYR A 194 19.96 9.76 -0.15
N VAL A 195 19.49 8.64 0.41
CA VAL A 195 18.26 8.64 1.24
C VAL A 195 18.41 9.57 2.45
N PRO A 196 19.46 9.45 3.29
CA PRO A 196 19.70 10.41 4.36
C PRO A 196 20.23 11.75 3.88
N ALA A 197 21.09 11.80 2.86
CA ALA A 197 21.67 13.07 2.40
C ALA A 197 20.66 14.01 1.72
N MET A 198 19.50 13.51 1.28
CA MET A 198 18.42 14.29 0.68
C MET A 198 17.16 14.37 1.56
N ALA A 199 17.23 13.90 2.81
CA ALA A 199 16.17 14.10 3.78
C ALA A 199 16.19 15.54 4.33
N ASP A 200 15.04 16.04 4.75
CA ASP A 200 14.93 17.36 5.41
C ASP A 200 15.53 17.33 6.82
N GLU A 201 15.39 16.20 7.52
CA GLU A 201 16.09 15.90 8.78
C GLU A 201 16.64 14.46 8.74
N SER A 202 17.93 14.31 9.05
CA SER A 202 18.69 13.06 9.03
C SER A 202 19.22 12.71 10.42
N ILE A 203 18.87 11.53 10.92
CA ILE A 203 19.25 10.99 12.23
C ILE A 203 20.18 9.79 12.00
N ILE A 204 21.29 9.68 12.74
CA ILE A 204 22.22 8.55 12.62
C ILE A 204 22.56 7.95 13.99
N VAL A 205 22.59 6.62 14.07
CA VAL A 205 22.96 5.89 15.30
C VAL A 205 24.49 5.75 15.39
N LYS A 206 25.07 6.20 16.50
CA LYS A 206 26.50 6.05 16.81
C LYS A 206 26.99 4.60 16.73
N GLU A 207 28.20 4.38 16.21
CA GLU A 207 28.89 3.08 16.19
C GLU A 207 28.06 1.96 15.53
N GLN A 208 27.12 2.34 14.66
CA GLN A 208 26.16 1.42 14.05
C GLN A 208 25.72 1.92 12.66
N GLY A 209 25.27 3.17 12.58
CA GLY A 209 24.89 3.84 11.36
C GLY A 209 26.12 4.30 10.59
N THR A 210 26.16 4.01 9.28
CA THR A 210 27.24 4.48 8.40
C THR A 210 26.69 4.96 7.08
N ILE A 211 27.23 6.05 6.53
CA ILE A 211 26.84 6.63 5.24
C ILE A 211 28.10 6.82 4.39
N PHE A 212 28.13 6.27 3.19
CA PHE A 212 29.23 6.53 2.26
C PHE A 212 28.87 6.18 0.81
N LEU A 213 29.41 6.92 -0.15
CA LEU A 213 29.25 6.62 -1.58
C LEU A 213 30.06 5.39 -2.02
N ALA A 214 31.18 5.12 -1.34
CA ALA A 214 32.01 3.96 -1.56
C ALA A 214 32.40 3.41 -0.19
N GLY A 215 32.02 2.17 0.12
CA GLY A 215 32.42 1.55 1.38
C GLY A 215 33.91 1.18 1.43
N PRO A 216 34.43 0.79 2.61
CA PRO A 216 35.84 0.46 2.79
C PRO A 216 36.42 -0.51 1.75
N PRO A 217 35.72 -1.60 1.32
CA PRO A 217 36.26 -2.48 0.29
C PRO A 217 36.51 -1.76 -1.05
N LEU A 218 35.66 -0.82 -1.43
CA LEU A 218 35.78 -0.06 -2.68
C LEU A 218 36.83 1.04 -2.57
N VAL A 219 36.93 1.71 -1.41
CA VAL A 219 37.99 2.70 -1.14
C VAL A 219 39.37 2.05 -1.22
N LYS A 220 39.54 0.90 -0.56
CA LYS A 220 40.78 0.12 -0.62
C LYS A 220 41.12 -0.30 -2.04
N ALA A 221 40.13 -0.79 -2.80
CA ALA A 221 40.35 -1.22 -4.18
C ALA A 221 40.73 -0.06 -5.11
N ALA A 222 40.19 1.14 -4.89
CA ALA A 222 40.42 2.30 -5.75
C ALA A 222 41.69 3.10 -5.40
N THR A 223 42.06 3.16 -4.13
CA THR A 223 43.11 4.08 -3.62
C THR A 223 44.23 3.39 -2.83
N GLY A 224 44.01 2.16 -2.37
CA GLY A 224 44.90 1.47 -1.44
C GLY A 224 44.73 1.89 0.03
N GLU A 225 43.88 2.88 0.33
CA GLU A 225 43.60 3.33 1.70
C GLU A 225 42.84 2.26 2.50
N GLU A 226 43.33 1.96 3.70
CA GLU A 226 42.66 1.10 4.67
C GLU A 226 42.00 1.97 5.75
N VAL A 227 40.68 1.96 5.78
CA VAL A 227 39.86 2.76 6.71
C VAL A 227 38.68 1.92 7.19
N SER A 228 38.29 2.06 8.45
CA SER A 228 37.11 1.37 8.97
C SER A 228 35.81 2.04 8.49
N ALA A 229 34.68 1.35 8.58
CA ALA A 229 33.38 1.92 8.20
C ALA A 229 32.98 3.12 9.09
N GLU A 230 33.34 3.08 10.38
CA GLU A 230 33.06 4.16 11.34
C GLU A 230 33.93 5.39 11.06
N GLU A 231 35.22 5.20 10.77
CA GLU A 231 36.13 6.31 10.42
C GLU A 231 35.79 6.94 9.07
N LEU A 232 35.31 6.14 8.12
CA LEU A 232 34.98 6.61 6.77
C LEU A 232 33.67 7.42 6.74
N GLY A 233 32.67 7.00 7.50
CA GLY A 233 31.32 7.56 7.38
C GLY A 233 30.40 7.23 8.54
N GLY A 234 30.94 7.10 9.75
CA GLY A 234 30.17 6.90 10.98
C GLY A 234 29.40 8.14 11.44
N ALA A 235 28.71 8.01 12.57
CA ALA A 235 27.91 9.09 13.14
C ALA A 235 28.76 10.31 13.52
N ASP A 236 29.97 10.09 14.04
CA ASP A 236 30.89 11.17 14.41
C ASP A 236 31.33 11.98 13.18
N VAL A 237 31.61 11.32 12.05
CA VAL A 237 31.95 11.99 10.79
C VAL A 237 30.78 12.85 10.28
N HIS A 238 29.56 12.30 10.32
CA HIS A 238 28.42 12.98 9.70
C HIS A 238 27.74 14.04 10.56
N CYS A 239 27.77 13.92 11.89
CA CYS A 239 27.20 14.93 12.77
C CYS A 239 28.20 16.00 13.23
N LYS A 240 29.51 15.70 13.28
CA LYS A 240 30.50 16.64 13.84
C LYS A 240 31.39 17.31 12.79
N ILE A 241 31.54 16.71 11.62
CA ILE A 241 32.48 17.17 10.59
C ILE A 241 31.77 17.59 9.31
N SER A 242 31.08 16.65 8.65
CA SER A 242 30.54 16.90 7.30
C SER A 242 29.14 17.52 7.27
N GLY A 243 28.32 17.33 8.31
CA GLY A 243 26.94 17.83 8.35
C GLY A 243 25.96 17.06 7.46
N VAL A 244 26.28 15.83 7.06
CA VAL A 244 25.34 14.95 6.30
C VAL A 244 24.21 14.43 7.19
N ALA A 245 24.41 14.39 8.51
CA ALA A 245 23.40 14.01 9.48
C ALA A 245 23.23 15.10 10.53
N ASP A 246 21.99 15.40 10.89
CA ASP A 246 21.61 16.52 11.74
C ASP A 246 21.52 16.11 13.22
N HIS A 247 21.18 14.85 13.49
CA HIS A 247 20.91 14.36 14.84
C HIS A 247 21.72 13.10 15.19
N TYR A 248 22.43 13.16 16.31
CA TYR A 248 23.29 12.09 16.81
C TYR A 248 22.55 11.20 17.83
N ALA A 249 22.21 9.98 17.43
CA ALA A 249 21.51 9.01 18.28
C ALA A 249 22.48 8.04 18.97
N LEU A 250 22.13 7.58 20.17
CA LEU A 250 22.99 6.70 20.98
C LEU A 250 22.69 5.21 20.75
N ASN A 251 21.48 4.91 20.29
CA ASN A 251 20.99 3.57 19.97
C ASN A 251 19.69 3.73 19.16
N ASP A 252 19.11 2.60 18.75
CA ASP A 252 17.87 2.57 17.98
C ASP A 252 16.71 3.29 18.69
N GLU A 253 16.51 3.09 20.00
CA GLU A 253 15.41 3.71 20.74
C GLU A 253 15.53 5.23 20.78
N HIS A 254 16.74 5.76 21.02
CA HIS A 254 16.99 7.19 20.97
C HIS A 254 16.74 7.75 19.57
N ALA A 255 17.14 7.04 18.51
CA ALA A 255 16.91 7.46 17.12
C ALA A 255 15.41 7.55 16.79
N LEU A 256 14.62 6.57 17.24
CA LEU A 256 13.17 6.58 17.05
C LEU A 256 12.51 7.72 17.82
N GLN A 257 12.97 8.04 19.04
CA GLN A 257 12.49 9.20 19.79
C GLN A 257 12.82 10.52 19.08
N LEU A 258 14.02 10.65 18.51
CA LEU A 258 14.39 11.83 17.70
C LEU A 258 13.50 11.95 16.45
N ALA A 259 13.18 10.84 15.78
CA ALA A 259 12.26 10.83 14.65
C ALA A 259 10.84 11.27 15.06
N ARG A 260 10.33 10.80 16.20
CA ARG A 260 9.06 11.27 16.79
C ARG A 260 9.08 12.77 17.08
N ASN A 261 10.21 13.28 17.57
CA ASN A 261 10.39 14.70 17.85
C ASN A 261 10.45 15.54 16.55
N ALA A 262 11.06 15.03 15.47
CA ALA A 262 11.02 15.68 14.16
C ALA A 262 9.57 15.79 13.66
N VAL A 263 8.80 14.69 13.75
CA VAL A 263 7.38 14.68 13.34
C VAL A 263 6.52 15.66 14.15
N SER A 264 6.77 15.80 15.46
CA SER A 264 5.98 16.71 16.31
C SER A 264 6.18 18.19 15.99
N ARG A 265 7.27 18.55 15.29
CA ARG A 265 7.59 19.94 14.90
C ARG A 265 7.19 20.30 13.47
N LEU A 266 6.52 19.42 12.74
CA LEU A 266 6.22 19.64 11.32
C LEU A 266 5.22 20.77 11.04
N ASN A 267 4.53 21.30 12.07
CA ASN A 267 3.55 22.39 11.95
C ASN A 267 2.58 22.22 10.77
N ARG A 268 2.01 21.01 10.65
CA ARG A 268 1.21 20.64 9.48
C ARG A 268 -0.18 21.27 9.54
N PRO A 269 -0.70 21.78 8.40
CA PRO A 269 -2.07 22.22 8.33
C PRO A 269 -3.03 21.04 8.53
N ALA A 270 -4.21 21.32 9.08
CA ALA A 270 -5.29 20.35 9.13
C ALA A 270 -5.71 19.95 7.70
N PRO A 271 -6.13 18.70 7.47
CA PRO A 271 -6.71 18.28 6.19
C PRO A 271 -7.89 19.17 5.78
N GLU A 272 -8.15 19.27 4.47
CA GLU A 272 -9.33 19.99 3.99
C GLU A 272 -10.62 19.41 4.62
N PRO A 273 -11.56 20.27 5.05
CA PRO A 273 -12.79 19.82 5.67
C PRO A 273 -13.63 19.01 4.68
N MET A 274 -13.93 17.77 5.05
CA MET A 274 -14.91 16.90 4.40
C MET A 274 -16.16 16.83 5.29
N ASP A 275 -17.35 16.63 4.70
CA ASP A 275 -18.59 16.39 5.46
C ASP A 275 -18.53 15.01 6.13
N ILE A 276 -17.76 14.88 7.20
CA ILE A 276 -17.61 13.65 8.01
C ILE A 276 -18.71 13.63 9.07
N LYS A 277 -19.43 12.52 9.18
CA LYS A 277 -20.46 12.31 10.22
C LYS A 277 -19.96 11.37 11.32
N PRO A 278 -20.63 11.29 12.48
CA PRO A 278 -20.36 10.23 13.45
C PRO A 278 -20.48 8.85 12.79
N ALA A 279 -19.45 8.03 12.96
CA ALA A 279 -19.44 6.67 12.44
C ALA A 279 -20.55 5.84 13.10
N GLN A 280 -21.17 4.96 12.31
CA GLN A 280 -22.13 3.97 12.79
C GLN A 280 -21.69 2.60 12.29
N GLU A 281 -21.73 1.59 13.16
CA GLU A 281 -21.46 0.22 12.73
C GLU A 281 -22.49 -0.24 11.67
N PRO A 282 -22.10 -1.09 10.71
CA PRO A 282 -23.05 -1.78 9.85
C PRO A 282 -24.07 -2.60 10.67
N LEU A 283 -25.27 -2.82 10.12
CA LEU A 283 -26.33 -3.59 10.79
C LEU A 283 -26.08 -5.11 10.80
N TYR A 284 -25.11 -5.58 10.01
CA TYR A 284 -24.81 -7.00 9.82
C TYR A 284 -23.32 -7.25 10.10
N ASP A 285 -23.00 -8.41 10.69
CA ASP A 285 -21.62 -8.77 11.05
C ASP A 285 -20.75 -8.88 9.79
N ALA A 286 -19.58 -8.24 9.79
CA ALA A 286 -18.60 -8.32 8.72
C ALA A 286 -18.12 -9.76 8.45
N LYS A 287 -18.14 -10.65 9.46
CA LYS A 287 -17.81 -12.08 9.28
C LYS A 287 -18.77 -12.79 8.34
N GLU A 288 -19.99 -12.29 8.16
CA GLU A 288 -20.94 -12.88 7.23
C GLU A 288 -20.50 -12.77 5.77
N LEU A 289 -19.54 -11.87 5.45
CA LEU A 289 -18.92 -11.78 4.12
C LEU A 289 -18.34 -13.11 3.64
N TYR A 290 -17.87 -13.95 4.56
CA TYR A 290 -17.29 -15.27 4.24
C TYR A 290 -18.32 -16.19 3.57
N GLY A 291 -19.54 -16.23 4.11
CA GLY A 291 -20.62 -17.05 3.57
C GLY A 291 -21.32 -16.45 2.35
N ILE A 292 -21.17 -15.15 2.11
CA ILE A 292 -21.76 -14.45 0.96
C ILE A 292 -20.92 -14.65 -0.30
N VAL A 293 -19.63 -14.33 -0.22
CA VAL A 293 -18.77 -14.29 -1.40
C VAL A 293 -18.18 -15.66 -1.72
N GLY A 294 -17.76 -16.42 -0.70
CA GLY A 294 -17.17 -17.74 -0.89
C GLY A 294 -15.95 -17.76 -1.83
N THR A 295 -15.57 -18.96 -2.28
CA THR A 295 -14.41 -19.17 -3.17
C THR A 295 -14.78 -19.59 -4.59
N ASP A 296 -16.04 -19.98 -4.84
CA ASP A 296 -16.52 -20.31 -6.18
C ASP A 296 -16.89 -19.04 -6.96
N LEU A 297 -15.95 -18.57 -7.79
CA LEU A 297 -16.12 -17.37 -8.61
C LEU A 297 -17.19 -17.47 -9.69
N ARG A 298 -17.75 -18.67 -9.94
CA ARG A 298 -18.83 -18.85 -10.92
C ARG A 298 -20.21 -18.68 -10.29
N LYS A 299 -20.32 -18.79 -8.96
CA LYS A 299 -21.59 -18.63 -8.25
C LYS A 299 -21.91 -17.13 -8.11
N PRO A 300 -23.03 -16.65 -8.68
CA PRO A 300 -23.42 -15.26 -8.50
C PRO A 300 -23.88 -15.01 -7.06
N PHE A 301 -23.66 -13.79 -6.59
CA PHE A 301 -24.21 -13.27 -5.33
C PHE A 301 -24.65 -11.82 -5.55
N ASP A 302 -25.57 -11.33 -4.72
CA ASP A 302 -25.96 -9.91 -4.75
C ASP A 302 -24.90 -9.06 -4.03
N VAL A 303 -24.20 -8.21 -4.77
CA VAL A 303 -23.14 -7.37 -4.22
C VAL A 303 -23.63 -6.38 -3.17
N LYS A 304 -24.94 -6.10 -3.12
CA LYS A 304 -25.54 -5.29 -2.04
C LYS A 304 -25.38 -5.94 -0.67
N GLU A 305 -25.28 -7.27 -0.60
CA GLU A 305 -24.99 -7.97 0.64
C GLU A 305 -23.56 -7.70 1.15
N VAL A 306 -22.61 -7.45 0.24
CA VAL A 306 -21.27 -6.98 0.61
C VAL A 306 -21.34 -5.53 1.09
N ILE A 307 -22.02 -4.65 0.34
CA ILE A 307 -22.17 -3.23 0.68
C ILE A 307 -22.80 -3.07 2.07
N ALA A 308 -23.85 -3.83 2.38
CA ALA A 308 -24.55 -3.77 3.66
C ALA A 308 -23.67 -4.07 4.88
N ARG A 309 -22.52 -4.75 4.70
CA ARG A 309 -21.60 -5.15 5.77
C ARG A 309 -20.35 -4.27 5.87
N ILE A 310 -20.22 -3.26 5.00
CA ILE A 310 -19.06 -2.35 4.99
C ILE A 310 -19.43 -0.87 5.15
N VAL A 311 -20.70 -0.51 4.94
CA VAL A 311 -21.17 0.89 5.06
C VAL A 311 -21.90 1.15 6.37
N ASP A 312 -21.77 2.37 6.85
CA ASP A 312 -22.34 2.83 8.12
C ASP A 312 -23.85 2.61 8.16
N GLY A 313 -24.34 1.92 9.21
CA GLY A 313 -25.76 1.63 9.39
C GLY A 313 -26.41 0.84 8.24
N SER A 314 -25.61 0.17 7.40
CA SER A 314 -26.06 -0.51 6.18
C SER A 314 -26.89 0.40 5.27
N ASP A 315 -26.63 1.71 5.31
CA ASP A 315 -27.36 2.75 4.60
C ASP A 315 -26.74 3.02 3.22
N PHE A 316 -27.52 2.77 2.15
CA PHE A 316 -27.06 2.85 0.78
C PHE A 316 -28.12 3.48 -0.12
N ASP A 317 -27.85 4.69 -0.60
CA ASP A 317 -28.71 5.39 -1.55
C ASP A 317 -28.35 5.00 -3.00
N GLU A 318 -29.11 4.04 -3.55
CA GLU A 318 -28.80 3.44 -4.84
C GLU A 318 -29.15 4.35 -6.03
N PHE A 319 -28.12 4.70 -6.79
CA PHE A 319 -28.25 5.45 -8.03
C PHE A 319 -28.66 4.55 -9.19
N LYS A 320 -29.68 4.98 -9.97
CA LYS A 320 -30.19 4.24 -11.14
C LYS A 320 -30.47 2.77 -10.83
N GLN A 321 -31.18 2.49 -9.73
CA GLN A 321 -31.49 1.14 -9.24
C GLN A 321 -32.08 0.22 -10.32
N TYR A 322 -32.95 0.74 -11.18
CA TYR A 322 -33.66 -0.05 -12.22
C TYR A 322 -33.02 0.03 -13.61
N TYR A 323 -31.79 0.53 -13.74
CA TYR A 323 -31.08 0.66 -15.02
C TYR A 323 -29.65 0.12 -14.91
N GLY A 324 -29.24 -0.75 -15.85
CA GLY A 324 -27.90 -1.36 -15.84
C GLY A 324 -27.61 -2.16 -14.56
N ALA A 325 -28.52 -3.07 -14.18
CA ALA A 325 -28.52 -3.76 -12.88
C ALA A 325 -27.29 -4.63 -12.59
N THR A 326 -26.46 -4.93 -13.60
CA THR A 326 -25.19 -5.65 -13.40
C THR A 326 -24.07 -4.76 -12.87
N LEU A 327 -24.32 -3.46 -12.70
CA LEU A 327 -23.46 -2.52 -11.99
C LEU A 327 -24.28 -1.77 -10.95
N VAL A 328 -24.01 -2.03 -9.68
CA VAL A 328 -24.62 -1.31 -8.55
C VAL A 328 -23.81 -0.04 -8.32
N CYS A 329 -24.49 1.09 -8.24
CA CYS A 329 -23.89 2.39 -7.93
C CYS A 329 -24.71 3.08 -6.86
N GLY A 330 -24.08 3.80 -5.95
CA GLY A 330 -24.81 4.54 -4.91
C GLY A 330 -23.92 5.21 -3.90
N PHE A 331 -24.52 6.08 -3.10
CA PHE A 331 -23.83 6.85 -2.06
C PHE A 331 -24.02 6.18 -0.70
N ALA A 332 -22.96 6.22 0.10
CA ALA A 332 -22.97 5.74 1.47
C ALA A 332 -21.93 6.47 2.33
N ARG A 333 -21.72 5.99 3.56
CA ARG A 333 -20.62 6.40 4.42
C ARG A 333 -19.85 5.19 4.94
N ILE A 334 -18.56 5.37 5.17
CA ILE A 334 -17.69 4.38 5.81
C ILE A 334 -16.88 5.13 6.87
N PHE A 335 -17.02 4.75 8.14
CA PHE A 335 -16.44 5.48 9.27
C PHE A 335 -16.75 6.99 9.23
N GLY A 336 -17.98 7.34 8.85
CA GLY A 336 -18.43 8.72 8.73
C GLY A 336 -18.07 9.42 7.41
N TYR A 337 -17.07 8.94 6.67
CA TYR A 337 -16.63 9.54 5.41
C TYR A 337 -17.62 9.26 4.28
N PRO A 338 -18.06 10.26 3.49
CA PRO A 338 -18.91 10.02 2.32
C PRO A 338 -18.15 9.24 1.25
N VAL A 339 -18.82 8.28 0.61
CA VAL A 339 -18.24 7.47 -0.46
C VAL A 339 -19.27 7.21 -1.57
N GLY A 340 -18.80 7.24 -2.81
CA GLY A 340 -19.52 6.72 -3.97
C GLY A 340 -19.04 5.31 -4.29
N ILE A 341 -19.93 4.32 -4.25
CA ILE A 341 -19.58 2.92 -4.47
C ILE A 341 -19.98 2.51 -5.89
N VAL A 342 -19.08 1.84 -6.60
CA VAL A 342 -19.29 1.23 -7.92
C VAL A 342 -18.95 -0.25 -7.82
N ALA A 343 -19.94 -1.13 -7.89
CA ALA A 343 -19.78 -2.54 -7.56
C ALA A 343 -20.38 -3.46 -8.63
N ASN A 344 -19.60 -4.45 -9.09
CA ASN A 344 -20.09 -5.41 -10.08
C ASN A 344 -21.12 -6.36 -9.47
N ASN A 345 -22.19 -6.62 -10.23
CA ASN A 345 -23.25 -7.57 -9.91
C ASN A 345 -23.56 -8.48 -11.12
N GLY A 346 -22.55 -8.73 -11.96
CA GLY A 346 -22.64 -9.47 -13.21
C GLY A 346 -21.76 -8.91 -14.33
N ILE A 347 -21.98 -9.40 -15.56
CA ILE A 347 -21.31 -8.96 -16.79
C ILE A 347 -21.70 -7.51 -17.12
N LEU A 348 -20.79 -6.70 -17.65
CA LEU A 348 -21.08 -5.32 -18.03
C LEU A 348 -21.77 -5.22 -19.40
N PHE A 349 -22.85 -4.44 -19.45
CA PHE A 349 -23.56 -4.04 -20.68
C PHE A 349 -23.35 -2.54 -20.96
N SER A 350 -23.82 -2.08 -22.12
CA SER A 350 -23.80 -0.66 -22.50
C SER A 350 -24.45 0.24 -21.44
N GLU A 351 -25.57 -0.20 -20.87
CA GLU A 351 -26.32 0.49 -19.83
C GLU A 351 -25.51 0.59 -18.54
N SER A 352 -24.84 -0.50 -18.17
CA SER A 352 -23.96 -0.57 -17.00
C SER A 352 -22.83 0.45 -17.11
N ALA A 353 -22.18 0.54 -18.27
CA ALA A 353 -21.09 1.48 -18.51
C ALA A 353 -21.57 2.95 -18.52
N GLN A 354 -22.73 3.24 -19.13
CA GLN A 354 -23.33 4.58 -19.10
C GLN A 354 -23.75 5.01 -17.68
N LYS A 355 -24.28 4.07 -16.89
CA LYS A 355 -24.59 4.28 -15.48
C LYS A 355 -23.34 4.60 -14.68
N GLY A 356 -22.30 3.78 -14.83
CA GLY A 356 -21.02 3.96 -14.14
C GLY A 356 -20.36 5.29 -14.48
N ALA A 357 -20.29 5.65 -15.76
CA ALA A 357 -19.72 6.93 -16.20
C ALA A 357 -20.43 8.15 -15.55
N HIS A 358 -21.77 8.21 -15.66
CA HIS A 358 -22.54 9.30 -15.05
C HIS A 358 -22.35 9.33 -13.53
N PHE A 359 -22.35 8.18 -12.86
CA PHE A 359 -22.16 8.15 -11.40
C PHE A 359 -20.77 8.65 -10.98
N ILE A 360 -19.72 8.28 -11.70
CA ILE A 360 -18.36 8.75 -11.47
C ILE A 360 -18.26 10.26 -11.67
N GLU A 361 -18.90 10.81 -12.71
CA GLU A 361 -18.97 12.25 -12.96
C GLU A 361 -19.63 12.99 -11.79
N LEU A 362 -20.73 12.46 -11.23
CA LEU A 362 -21.37 13.04 -10.04
C LEU A 362 -20.46 13.02 -8.81
N CYS A 363 -19.74 11.92 -8.57
CA CYS A 363 -18.80 11.83 -7.46
C CYS A 363 -17.64 12.82 -7.64
N ALA A 364 -17.10 12.92 -8.85
CA ALA A 364 -16.03 13.86 -9.19
C ALA A 364 -16.49 15.32 -8.99
N GLN A 365 -17.68 15.68 -9.48
CA GLN A 365 -18.27 17.02 -9.31
C GLN A 365 -18.42 17.39 -7.82
N ARG A 366 -18.84 16.43 -6.99
CA ARG A 366 -19.09 16.61 -5.56
C ARG A 366 -17.87 16.39 -4.67
N LYS A 367 -16.71 16.07 -5.28
CA LYS A 367 -15.47 15.71 -4.58
C LYS A 367 -15.63 14.54 -3.59
N ILE A 368 -16.48 13.56 -3.94
CA ILE A 368 -16.73 12.38 -3.12
C ILE A 368 -15.75 11.26 -3.53
N PRO A 369 -15.00 10.66 -2.59
CA PRO A 369 -14.17 9.48 -2.87
C PRO A 369 -14.94 8.33 -3.51
N LEU A 370 -14.28 7.57 -4.38
CA LEU A 370 -14.85 6.42 -5.07
C LEU A 370 -14.30 5.10 -4.50
N LEU A 371 -15.19 4.14 -4.26
CA LEU A 371 -14.86 2.75 -3.93
C LEU A 371 -15.34 1.82 -5.05
N PHE A 372 -14.42 1.08 -5.64
CA PHE A 372 -14.69 0.07 -6.66
C PHE A 372 -14.62 -1.33 -6.05
N LEU A 373 -15.72 -2.10 -6.15
CA LEU A 373 -15.77 -3.50 -5.75
C LEU A 373 -15.76 -4.38 -7.01
N GLN A 374 -14.59 -4.95 -7.32
CA GLN A 374 -14.39 -5.74 -8.54
C GLN A 374 -14.82 -7.19 -8.36
N ASN A 375 -15.81 -7.58 -9.16
CA ASN A 375 -16.18 -8.98 -9.41
C ASN A 375 -16.68 -9.10 -10.86
N ILE A 376 -15.75 -9.00 -11.81
CA ILE A 376 -16.04 -8.81 -13.23
C ILE A 376 -15.35 -9.84 -14.11
N THR A 377 -16.14 -10.52 -14.95
CA THR A 377 -15.70 -11.48 -15.96
C THR A 377 -15.51 -10.86 -17.35
N GLY A 378 -16.08 -9.67 -17.60
CA GLY A 378 -15.90 -8.92 -18.84
C GLY A 378 -17.15 -8.13 -19.26
N PHE A 379 -17.14 -7.66 -20.50
CA PHE A 379 -18.31 -7.08 -21.17
C PHE A 379 -19.08 -8.16 -21.93
N MET A 380 -20.36 -7.90 -22.17
CA MET A 380 -21.17 -8.78 -23.01
C MET A 380 -20.63 -8.81 -24.45
N VAL A 381 -20.63 -9.99 -25.08
CA VAL A 381 -20.12 -10.18 -26.44
C VAL A 381 -21.24 -10.56 -27.41
N GLY A 382 -21.11 -10.16 -28.67
CA GLY A 382 -22.00 -10.59 -29.76
C GLY A 382 -22.33 -9.46 -30.74
N LYS A 383 -22.67 -9.85 -31.98
CA LYS A 383 -22.91 -8.92 -33.11
C LYS A 383 -23.88 -7.78 -32.77
N LYS A 384 -24.96 -8.10 -32.05
CA LYS A 384 -25.98 -7.12 -31.62
C LYS A 384 -25.36 -6.04 -30.71
N TYR A 385 -24.64 -6.46 -29.66
CA TYR A 385 -24.05 -5.55 -28.68
C TYR A 385 -22.95 -4.67 -29.27
N GLU A 386 -22.17 -5.22 -30.20
CA GLU A 386 -21.18 -4.43 -30.95
C GLU A 386 -21.86 -3.35 -31.81
N ALA A 387 -22.92 -3.70 -32.54
CA ALA A 387 -23.67 -2.75 -33.37
C ALA A 387 -24.39 -1.67 -32.55
N GLU A 388 -24.84 -1.99 -31.33
CA GLU A 388 -25.40 -1.04 -30.37
C GLU A 388 -24.32 -0.12 -29.76
N GLY A 389 -23.05 -0.46 -29.94
CA GLY A 389 -21.91 0.36 -29.55
C GLY A 389 -21.41 0.08 -28.14
N ILE A 390 -21.40 -1.18 -27.70
CA ILE A 390 -20.87 -1.54 -26.37
C ILE A 390 -19.44 -1.00 -26.14
N ALA A 391 -18.60 -1.00 -27.19
CA ALA A 391 -17.27 -0.40 -27.14
C ALA A 391 -17.27 1.10 -26.79
N LYS A 392 -18.09 1.92 -27.47
CA LYS A 392 -18.18 3.37 -27.18
C LYS A 392 -18.84 3.67 -25.84
N HIS A 393 -19.62 2.74 -25.29
CA HIS A 393 -20.24 2.89 -23.97
C HIS A 393 -19.26 2.50 -22.86
N GLY A 394 -18.54 1.38 -23.02
CA GLY A 394 -17.41 1.01 -22.16
C GLY A 394 -16.33 2.10 -22.10
N ALA A 395 -16.01 2.71 -23.25
CA ALA A 395 -15.06 3.81 -23.33
C ALA A 395 -15.44 5.04 -22.47
N LYS A 396 -16.74 5.34 -22.32
CA LYS A 396 -17.19 6.44 -21.44
C LYS A 396 -16.86 6.16 -19.99
N MET A 397 -17.09 4.92 -19.53
CA MET A 397 -16.76 4.53 -18.16
C MET A 397 -15.26 4.58 -17.90
N VAL A 398 -14.45 4.06 -18.83
CA VAL A 398 -12.98 4.13 -18.75
C VAL A 398 -12.51 5.59 -18.73
N MET A 399 -13.06 6.45 -19.57
CA MET A 399 -12.75 7.89 -19.57
C MET A 399 -13.08 8.54 -18.23
N ALA A 400 -14.26 8.27 -17.68
CA ALA A 400 -14.67 8.80 -16.37
C ALA A 400 -13.71 8.33 -15.25
N VAL A 401 -13.34 7.04 -15.21
CA VAL A 401 -12.39 6.49 -14.23
C VAL A 401 -11.01 7.13 -14.34
N SER A 402 -10.50 7.31 -15.57
CA SER A 402 -9.19 7.91 -15.84
C SER A 402 -9.13 9.38 -15.42
N CYS A 403 -10.20 10.12 -15.67
CA CYS A 403 -10.23 11.57 -15.45
C CYS A 403 -10.62 11.95 -14.01
N ALA A 404 -11.31 11.07 -13.27
CA ALA A 404 -11.68 11.33 -11.88
C ALA A 404 -10.45 11.55 -10.99
N LYS A 405 -10.37 12.74 -10.38
CA LYS A 405 -9.28 13.19 -9.49
C LYS A 405 -9.58 13.05 -7.99
N VAL A 406 -10.79 12.62 -7.64
CA VAL A 406 -11.13 12.26 -6.26
C VAL A 406 -10.31 11.03 -5.81
N PRO A 407 -10.11 10.81 -4.51
CA PRO A 407 -9.52 9.57 -4.02
C PRO A 407 -10.30 8.36 -4.56
N LYS A 408 -9.57 7.37 -5.07
CA LYS A 408 -10.13 6.13 -5.64
C LYS A 408 -9.57 4.93 -4.88
N PHE A 409 -10.43 4.06 -4.42
CA PHE A 409 -10.09 2.82 -3.71
C PHE A 409 -10.65 1.64 -4.48
N THR A 410 -9.87 0.58 -4.64
CA THR A 410 -10.32 -0.62 -5.36
C THR A 410 -10.13 -1.85 -4.50
N VAL A 411 -11.15 -2.70 -4.38
CA VAL A 411 -11.07 -4.00 -3.72
C VAL A 411 -11.52 -5.06 -4.71
N LEU A 412 -10.63 -6.00 -5.02
CA LEU A 412 -10.97 -7.19 -5.78
C LEU A 412 -11.63 -8.20 -4.83
N ILE A 413 -12.94 -8.35 -4.94
CA ILE A 413 -13.75 -9.26 -4.11
C ILE A 413 -14.08 -10.57 -4.84
N GLY A 414 -13.77 -10.67 -6.14
CA GLY A 414 -13.96 -11.87 -6.96
C GLY A 414 -13.08 -11.84 -8.22
N GLY A 415 -13.70 -11.97 -9.40
CA GLY A 415 -12.99 -11.91 -10.67
C GLY A 415 -12.52 -10.50 -11.06
N SER A 416 -11.37 -10.41 -11.71
CA SER A 416 -10.90 -9.20 -12.39
C SER A 416 -10.31 -9.58 -13.74
N TYR A 417 -11.16 -9.60 -14.77
CA TYR A 417 -10.79 -10.10 -16.10
C TYR A 417 -10.97 -9.05 -17.21
N GLY A 418 -10.02 -9.04 -18.14
CA GLY A 418 -10.07 -8.28 -19.40
C GLY A 418 -10.43 -6.79 -19.24
N ALA A 419 -11.24 -6.28 -20.17
CA ALA A 419 -11.67 -4.88 -20.16
C ALA A 419 -12.50 -4.47 -18.92
N GLY A 420 -13.05 -5.45 -18.19
CA GLY A 420 -13.73 -5.21 -16.92
C GLY A 420 -12.81 -4.62 -15.85
N ASN A 421 -11.54 -5.08 -15.80
CA ASN A 421 -10.53 -4.54 -14.90
C ASN A 421 -10.35 -3.03 -15.12
N TYR A 422 -10.37 -2.60 -16.39
CA TYR A 422 -10.13 -1.21 -16.77
C TYR A 422 -11.26 -0.29 -16.32
N GLY A 423 -12.50 -0.65 -16.68
CA GLY A 423 -13.68 0.13 -16.33
C GLY A 423 -13.93 0.22 -14.82
N MET A 424 -13.41 -0.71 -14.03
CA MET A 424 -13.59 -0.76 -12.58
C MET A 424 -12.38 -0.23 -11.78
N CYS A 425 -11.58 0.67 -12.36
CA CYS A 425 -10.41 1.27 -11.72
C CYS A 425 -9.33 0.25 -11.33
N GLY A 426 -8.91 -0.53 -12.32
CA GLY A 426 -7.76 -1.45 -12.26
C GLY A 426 -6.43 -0.76 -11.93
N ARG A 427 -5.34 -1.54 -11.83
CA ARG A 427 -4.04 -1.04 -11.35
C ARG A 427 -3.48 0.12 -12.20
N ALA A 428 -3.77 0.14 -13.50
CA ALA A 428 -3.32 1.16 -14.45
C ALA A 428 -4.10 2.50 -14.35
N TYR A 429 -5.13 2.57 -13.52
CA TYR A 429 -5.99 3.75 -13.35
C TYR A 429 -5.71 4.52 -12.06
N ASP A 430 -4.55 4.20 -11.46
CA ASP A 430 -3.98 4.84 -10.29
C ASP A 430 -4.95 5.02 -9.11
N PRO A 431 -5.57 3.93 -8.60
CA PRO A 431 -6.26 4.00 -7.33
C PRO A 431 -5.25 4.37 -6.22
N THR A 432 -5.72 5.18 -5.27
CA THR A 432 -4.97 5.57 -4.07
C THR A 432 -4.48 4.34 -3.34
N MET A 433 -5.37 3.36 -3.15
CA MET A 433 -5.04 2.03 -2.68
C MET A 433 -5.85 0.98 -3.42
N MET A 434 -5.25 -0.20 -3.57
CA MET A 434 -5.88 -1.36 -4.18
C MET A 434 -5.59 -2.59 -3.35
N TRP A 435 -6.63 -3.34 -3.02
CA TRP A 435 -6.56 -4.58 -2.26
C TRP A 435 -7.19 -5.73 -3.02
N MET A 436 -6.83 -6.94 -2.62
CA MET A 436 -7.32 -8.18 -3.22
C MET A 436 -7.68 -9.14 -2.09
N TRP A 437 -8.91 -9.66 -2.12
CA TRP A 437 -9.34 -10.70 -1.21
C TRP A 437 -8.69 -12.05 -1.55
N PRO A 438 -8.58 -13.00 -0.60
CA PRO A 438 -7.90 -14.28 -0.82
C PRO A 438 -8.55 -15.16 -1.90
N ASN A 439 -9.87 -15.04 -2.08
CA ASN A 439 -10.62 -15.76 -3.10
C ASN A 439 -10.46 -15.17 -4.51
N ALA A 440 -10.08 -13.90 -4.62
CA ALA A 440 -10.10 -13.18 -5.88
C ALA A 440 -9.08 -13.74 -6.88
N ARG A 441 -9.35 -13.55 -8.17
CA ARG A 441 -8.46 -13.96 -9.27
C ARG A 441 -8.37 -12.85 -10.31
N ILE A 442 -7.18 -12.68 -10.88
CA ILE A 442 -6.88 -11.67 -11.90
C ILE A 442 -6.18 -12.34 -13.08
N SER A 443 -6.63 -12.02 -14.29
CA SER A 443 -6.02 -12.50 -15.54
C SER A 443 -6.48 -11.63 -16.71
N VAL A 444 -5.78 -11.72 -17.85
CA VAL A 444 -6.22 -11.10 -19.09
C VAL A 444 -7.59 -11.64 -19.55
N MET A 445 -7.84 -12.94 -19.30
CA MET A 445 -9.11 -13.62 -19.54
C MET A 445 -9.31 -14.78 -18.55
N GLY A 446 -10.56 -15.25 -18.42
CA GLY A 446 -10.97 -16.26 -17.45
C GLY A 446 -10.45 -17.67 -17.71
#